data_AF-A0A2K8T502-F1
#
_entry.id   AF-A0A2K8T502-F1
#
_cell.length_a   1.000
_cell.length_b   1.000
_cell.length_c   1.000
_cell.angle_alpha   90.00
_cell.angle_beta   90.00
_cell.angle_gamma   90.00
#
_symmetry.space_group_name_H-M   'P 1'
#
loop_
_entity.id
_entity.type
_entity.pdbx_description
1 polymer ?
#
loop_
_entity_poly.entity_id
_entity_poly.type
_entity_poly.pdbx_seq_one_letter_code
_entity_poly.pdbx_strand_id
1 'polypeptide(L)'
;MEAKKENLKGGLGQCIAEMIAAQRFNVKYEKSIATIYGSVTSGNLWTFLKLEDRTVTIDLTEYLIPPVEQVLGILVWMIRSQSI
;
A
#
# COMPACT_ATOMS: atom_id res chain seq x y z
N MET A 1 -6.59 -19.95 -23.32
CA MET A 1 -5.68 -19.58 -22.21
C MET A 1 -6.30 -18.37 -21.53
N GLU A 2 -7.04 -18.58 -20.44
CA GLU A 2 -7.67 -17.50 -19.67
C GLU A 2 -6.70 -17.06 -18.58
N ALA A 3 -6.10 -15.88 -18.74
CA ALA A 3 -5.35 -15.25 -17.67
C ALA A 3 -6.35 -14.75 -16.61
N LYS A 4 -6.38 -15.43 -15.48
CA LYS A 4 -7.18 -15.07 -14.30
C LYS A 4 -6.66 -13.71 -13.80
N LYS A 5 -7.32 -12.61 -14.17
CA LYS A 5 -7.09 -11.29 -13.57
C LYS A 5 -7.32 -11.45 -12.06
N GLU A 6 -6.24 -11.54 -11.28
CA GLU A 6 -6.30 -11.29 -9.84
C GLU A 6 -6.79 -9.86 -9.68
N ASN A 7 -8.09 -9.73 -9.44
CA ASN A 7 -8.74 -8.45 -9.28
C ASN A 7 -8.18 -7.81 -8.01
N LEU A 8 -7.37 -6.74 -8.14
CA LEU A 8 -7.00 -5.83 -7.05
C LEU A 8 -8.23 -5.43 -6.21
N LYS A 9 -9.43 -5.47 -6.81
CA LYS A 9 -10.73 -5.29 -6.16
C LYS A 9 -10.99 -6.21 -4.95
N GLY A 10 -10.42 -7.42 -4.91
CA GLY A 10 -10.55 -8.32 -3.76
C GLY A 10 -9.77 -7.85 -2.53
N GLY A 11 -8.64 -7.15 -2.72
CA GLY A 11 -7.79 -6.64 -1.63
C GLY A 11 -8.24 -5.30 -1.04
N LEU A 12 -9.13 -4.58 -1.74
CA LEU A 12 -9.65 -3.28 -1.27
C LEU A 12 -10.36 -3.40 0.07
N GLY A 13 -11.19 -4.43 0.26
CA GLY A 13 -11.94 -4.63 1.50
C GLY A 13 -11.02 -4.81 2.71
N GLN A 14 -9.95 -5.60 2.57
CA GLN A 14 -8.96 -5.80 3.63
C GLN A 14 -8.16 -4.53 3.90
N CYS A 15 -7.64 -3.88 2.85
CA CYS A 15 -6.87 -2.65 3.00
C CYS A 15 -7.71 -1.57 3.70
N ILE A 16 -8.99 -1.42 3.33
CA ILE A 16 -9.91 -0.49 3.99
C ILE A 16 -10.14 -0.89 5.45
N ALA A 17 -10.31 -2.18 5.77
CA ALA A 17 -10.47 -2.63 7.15
C ALA A 17 -9.24 -2.30 8.01
N GLU A 18 -8.03 -2.49 7.48
CA GLU A 18 -6.77 -2.12 8.13
C GLU A 18 -6.63 -0.60 8.29
N MET A 19 -7.04 0.19 7.29
CA MET A 19 -7.05 1.65 7.36
C MET A 19 -8.00 2.15 8.46
N ILE A 20 -9.18 1.54 8.58
CA ILE A 20 -10.15 1.84 9.66
C ILE A 20 -9.59 1.41 11.02
N ALA A 21 -8.94 0.24 11.11
CA ALA A 21 -8.29 -0.21 12.33
C ALA A 21 -7.17 0.76 12.75
N ALA A 22 -6.34 1.22 11.80
CA ALA A 22 -5.29 2.20 12.03
C ALA A 22 -5.87 3.55 12.49
N GLN A 23 -6.94 4.03 11.87
CA GLN A 23 -7.63 5.25 12.31
C GLN A 23 -8.13 5.13 13.76
N ARG A 24 -8.80 4.02 14.09
CA ARG A 24 -9.30 3.77 15.46
C ARG A 24 -8.17 3.63 16.47
N PHE A 25 -7.09 2.94 16.10
CA PHE A 25 -5.89 2.83 16.91
C PHE A 25 -5.32 4.22 17.19
N ASN A 26 -5.17 5.05 16.16
CA ASN A 26 -4.64 6.41 16.30
C ASN A 26 -5.49 7.26 17.24
N VAL A 27 -6.82 7.22 17.10
CA VAL A 27 -7.75 7.90 18.04
C VAL A 27 -7.58 7.39 19.47
N LYS A 28 -7.49 6.06 19.66
CA LYS A 28 -7.33 5.45 20.98
C LYS A 28 -6.06 5.88 21.70
N TYR A 29 -4.98 6.14 20.97
CA TYR A 29 -3.69 6.57 21.51
C TYR A 29 -3.45 8.08 21.33
N GLU A 30 -4.53 8.87 21.25
CA GLU A 30 -4.52 10.35 21.16
C GLU A 30 -3.65 10.91 20.01
N LYS A 31 -3.44 10.10 18.97
CA LYS A 31 -2.80 10.53 17.73
C LYS A 31 -3.89 10.91 16.74
N SER A 32 -4.18 12.21 16.65
CA SER A 32 -5.16 12.73 15.70
C SER A 32 -4.62 12.76 14.26
N ILE A 33 -4.45 11.57 13.66
CA ILE A 33 -4.10 11.43 12.24
C ILE A 33 -5.40 11.51 11.43
N ALA A 34 -5.61 12.64 10.76
CA ALA A 34 -6.84 12.93 10.01
C ALA A 34 -7.02 12.04 8.76
N THR A 35 -5.92 11.56 8.18
CA THR A 35 -5.91 10.84 6.90
C THR A 35 -5.07 9.58 7.01
N ILE A 36 -5.64 8.43 6.63
CA ILE A 36 -4.90 7.17 6.45
C ILE A 36 -4.76 6.89 4.96
N TYR A 37 -3.53 6.61 4.52
CA TYR A 37 -3.25 6.18 3.15
C TYR A 37 -3.09 4.67 3.12
N GLY A 38 -3.63 4.06 2.08
CA GLY A 38 -3.51 2.63 1.83
C GLY A 38 -3.07 2.42 0.40
N SER A 39 -2.44 1.28 0.16
CA SER A 39 -2.18 0.80 -1.19
C SER A 39 -2.52 -0.68 -1.25
N VAL A 40 -3.28 -1.05 -2.26
CA VAL A 40 -3.41 -2.45 -2.66
C VAL A 40 -2.44 -2.65 -3.80
N THR A 41 -1.52 -3.60 -3.65
CA THR A 41 -0.53 -3.89 -4.67
C THR A 41 -0.49 -5.38 -4.95
N SER A 42 -0.32 -5.74 -6.21
CA SER A 42 0.07 -7.07 -6.64
C SER A 42 1.60 -7.20 -6.80
N GLY A 43 2.37 -6.28 -6.22
CA GLY A 43 3.82 -6.11 -6.40
C GLY A 43 4.15 -5.14 -7.55
N ASN A 44 3.53 -5.37 -8.71
CA ASN A 44 3.88 -4.67 -9.96
C ASN A 44 2.83 -3.64 -10.32
N LEU A 45 1.57 -3.91 -9.97
CA LEU A 45 0.45 -3.00 -10.15
C LEU A 45 -0.01 -2.51 -8.79
N TRP A 46 -0.13 -1.21 -8.65
CA TRP A 46 -0.51 -0.56 -7.41
C TRP A 46 -1.77 0.27 -7.62
N THR A 47 -2.64 0.19 -6.63
CA THR A 47 -3.85 0.98 -6.50
C THR A 47 -3.79 1.67 -5.15
N PHE A 48 -4.18 2.94 -5.10
CA PHE A 48 -4.03 3.78 -3.92
C PHE A 48 -5.37 4.20 -3.34
N LEU A 49 -5.41 4.32 -2.02
CA LEU A 49 -6.59 4.60 -1.23
C LEU A 49 -6.29 5.71 -0.22
N LYS A 50 -7.32 6.50 0.09
CA LYS A 50 -7.29 7.53 1.13
C LYS A 50 -8.54 7.42 1.99
N LEU A 51 -8.38 7.32 3.31
CA LEU A 51 -9.46 7.36 4.29
C LEU A 51 -9.41 8.70 5.04
N GLU A 52 -10.50 9.45 4.99
CA GLU A 52 -10.71 10.70 5.75
C GLU A 52 -12.06 10.64 6.45
N ASP A 53 -12.05 10.82 7.78
CA ASP A 53 -13.22 10.59 8.62
C ASP A 53 -13.85 9.21 8.32
N ARG A 54 -14.96 9.16 7.57
CA ARG A 54 -15.67 7.94 7.18
C ARG A 54 -15.66 7.68 5.67
N THR A 55 -14.94 8.49 4.90
CA THR A 55 -14.93 8.44 3.45
C THR A 55 -13.63 7.80 2.96
N VAL A 56 -13.76 6.71 2.20
CA VAL A 56 -12.63 6.14 1.45
C VAL A 56 -12.72 6.62 0.01
N THR A 57 -11.68 7.31 -0.44
CA THR A 57 -11.43 7.59 -1.85
C THR A 57 -10.50 6.52 -2.41
N ILE A 58 -10.87 5.95 -3.55
CA ILE A 58 -10.09 4.92 -4.25
C ILE A 58 -9.70 5.50 -5.61
N ASP A 59 -8.40 5.53 -5.90
CA ASP A 59 -7.93 5.76 -7.25
C ASP A 59 -8.08 4.46 -8.04
N LEU A 60 -8.93 4.47 -9.07
CA LEU A 60 -9.17 3.28 -9.89
C LEU A 60 -8.06 3.05 -10.93
N THR A 61 -7.09 3.95 -11.02
CA THR A 61 -5.91 3.79 -11.87
C THR A 61 -5.01 2.70 -11.29
N GLU A 62 -4.67 1.72 -12.12
CA GLU A 62 -3.67 0.70 -11.80
C GLU A 62 -2.31 1.20 -12.30
N TYR A 63 -1.40 1.49 -11.37
CA TYR A 63 -0.06 1.98 -11.67
C TYR A 63 0.92 0.84 -11.81
N LEU A 64 1.56 0.70 -12.96
CA LEU A 64 2.71 -0.19 -13.10
C LEU A 64 3.92 0.46 -12.40
N ILE A 65 4.34 -0.10 -11.27
CA ILE A 65 5.47 0.37 -10.47
C ILE A 65 6.76 -0.33 -10.97
N PRO A 66 7.94 0.33 -10.92
CA PRO A 66 9.14 0.11 -11.76
C PRO A 66 9.76 -1.31 -11.68
N PRO A 67 10.83 -1.63 -12.44
CA PRO A 67 11.65 -2.81 -12.15
C PRO A 67 12.22 -2.70 -10.74
N VAL A 68 11.55 -3.38 -9.80
CA VAL A 68 11.90 -3.52 -8.39
C VAL A 68 13.32 -4.08 -8.23
N GLU A 69 13.92 -4.66 -9.28
CA GLU A 69 15.31 -5.11 -9.33
C GLU A 69 16.32 -3.98 -9.13
N GLN A 70 16.04 -2.81 -9.66
CA GLN A 70 16.89 -1.66 -9.38
C GLN A 70 16.75 -1.26 -7.91
N VAL A 71 15.52 -1.29 -7.40
CA VAL A 71 15.15 -0.89 -6.04
C VAL A 71 15.81 -1.78 -5.00
N LEU A 72 15.80 -3.10 -5.22
CA LEU A 72 16.39 -4.07 -4.29
C LEU A 72 17.89 -4.27 -4.52
N GLY A 73 18.38 -4.12 -5.76
CA GLY A 73 19.81 -4.22 -6.07
C GLY A 73 20.63 -3.16 -5.35
N ILE A 74 20.08 -1.96 -5.23
CA ILE A 74 20.64 -0.87 -4.43
C ILE A 74 20.56 -1.21 -2.94
N LEU A 75 19.41 -1.72 -2.47
CA LEU A 75 19.22 -2.10 -1.06
C LEU A 75 20.28 -3.09 -0.58
N VAL A 76 20.56 -4.12 -1.39
CA VAL A 76 21.55 -5.15 -1.11
C VAL A 76 22.98 -4.61 -1.16
N TRP A 77 23.30 -3.74 -2.11
CA TRP A 77 24.63 -3.17 -2.20
C TRP A 77 24.99 -2.37 -0.93
N MET A 78 24.07 -1.56 -0.42
CA MET A 78 24.27 -0.74 0.78
C MET A 78 24.46 -1.57 2.05
N ILE A 79 23.68 -2.65 2.20
CA ILE A 79 23.80 -3.53 3.37
C ILE A 79 25.18 -4.21 3.39
N ARG A 80 25.86 -4.35 2.25
CA ARG A 80 27.15 -5.04 2.12
C ARG A 80 28.38 -4.14 2.23
N SER A 81 28.25 -2.82 2.10
CA SER A 81 29.39 -1.89 2.08
C SER A 81 29.81 -1.31 3.44
N GLN A 82 29.12 -1.64 4.55
CA GLN A 82 29.43 -1.14 5.91
C GLN A 82 30.34 -2.06 6.75
N SER A 83 30.93 -3.10 6.17
CA SER A 83 31.97 -3.91 6.84
C SER A 83 33.36 -3.42 6.45
N ILE A 84 33.83 -2.32 7.06
CA ILE A 84 35.24 -1.94 7.13
C ILE A 84 35.53 -1.50 8.56
#